data_AF-A0A939QIX1-F1
#
_entry.id   AF-A0A939QIX1-F1
#
_cell.length_a   1.000
_cell.length_b   1.000
_cell.length_c   1.000
_cell.angle_alpha   90.00
_cell.angle_beta   90.00
_cell.angle_gamma   90.00
#
_symmetry.space_group_name_H-M   'P 1'
#
loop_
_entity.id
_entity.type
_entity.pdbx_description
1 polymer ?
#
loop_
_entity_poly.entity_id
_entity_poly.type
_entity_poly.pdbx_seq_one_letter_code
_entity_poly.pdbx_strand_id
1 'polypeptide(L)'
;MSAEQHIIDGAAALRTDDMDASAAAVLASYAAFAKLVDADLANRVHDARSMGLTWQQIGDILGLTRQAAHTRYAHSTPREQS
;
A
#
# COMPACT_ATOMS: atom_id res chain seq x y z
N MET A 1 9.28 -9.88 -15.58
CA MET A 1 9.26 -8.41 -15.42
C MET A 1 8.34 -8.12 -14.25
N SER A 2 8.94 -7.72 -13.13
CA SER A 2 8.43 -7.96 -11.77
C SER A 2 7.52 -6.84 -11.28
N ALA A 3 6.53 -7.19 -10.45
CA ALA A 3 5.50 -6.31 -9.88
C ALA A 3 6.05 -5.09 -9.08
N GLU A 4 7.34 -5.08 -8.76
CA GLU A 4 8.03 -3.94 -8.15
C GLU A 4 8.08 -2.69 -9.06
N GLN A 5 8.09 -2.85 -10.39
CA GLN A 5 8.18 -1.72 -11.32
C GLN A 5 6.90 -0.87 -11.37
N HIS A 6 5.73 -1.48 -11.10
CA HIS A 6 4.42 -0.83 -11.20
C HIS A 6 4.18 0.23 -10.12
N ILE A 7 4.83 0.12 -8.96
CA ILE A 7 4.66 1.08 -7.85
C ILE A 7 5.48 2.35 -8.10
N ILE A 8 6.66 2.22 -8.72
CA ILE A 8 7.56 3.34 -9.03
C ILE A 8 7.00 4.18 -10.20
N ASP A 9 6.40 3.53 -11.20
CA ASP A 9 5.87 4.23 -12.39
C ASP A 9 4.65 5.13 -12.06
N GLY A 10 3.84 4.77 -11.05
CA GLY A 10 2.70 5.58 -10.61
C GLY A 10 3.09 6.92 -9.96
N ALA A 11 4.21 6.96 -9.21
CA ALA A 11 4.71 8.18 -8.59
C ALA A 11 5.36 9.15 -9.62
N ALA A 12 5.92 8.62 -10.71
CA ALA A 12 6.52 9.41 -11.78
C ALA A 12 5.47 10.11 -12.66
N ALA A 13 4.29 9.50 -12.85
CA ALA A 13 3.20 10.06 -13.66
C ALA A 13 2.59 11.36 -13.06
N LEU A 14 2.75 11.60 -11.76
CA LEU A 14 2.28 12.83 -11.10
C LEU A 14 3.21 14.04 -11.29
N ARG A 15 4.38 13.86 -11.90
CA ARG A 15 5.38 14.93 -12.05
C ARG A 15 5.25 15.73 -13.35
N THR A 16 4.48 15.26 -14.34
CA THR A 16 4.39 15.91 -15.65
C THR A 16 2.98 16.38 -15.94
N ASP A 17 2.84 17.70 -15.93
CA ASP A 17 1.93 18.53 -16.73
C ASP A 17 0.42 18.47 -16.47
N ASP A 18 0.01 18.97 -15.30
CA ASP A 18 -1.26 19.70 -15.24
C ASP A 18 -1.06 20.98 -14.42
N MET A 19 -0.50 22.02 -15.05
CA MET A 19 -0.35 23.34 -14.43
C MET A 19 -1.71 24.01 -14.13
N ASP A 20 -2.83 23.44 -14.60
CA ASP A 20 -4.20 23.90 -14.35
C ASP A 20 -5.00 22.97 -13.40
N ALA A 21 -4.40 21.88 -12.90
CA ALA A 21 -5.07 21.03 -11.93
C ALA A 21 -5.33 21.80 -10.62
N SER A 22 -6.61 21.98 -10.29
CA SER A 22 -6.98 22.55 -9.00
C SER A 22 -6.35 21.74 -7.85
N ALA A 23 -6.03 22.39 -6.73
CA ALA A 23 -5.51 21.72 -5.54
C ALA A 23 -6.38 20.52 -5.10
N ALA A 24 -7.70 20.60 -5.35
CA ALA A 24 -8.63 19.50 -5.12
C ALA A 24 -8.39 18.29 -6.03
N ALA A 25 -8.11 18.52 -7.33
CA ALA A 25 -7.81 17.45 -8.28
C ALA A 25 -6.49 16.75 -7.93
N VAL A 26 -5.45 17.51 -7.57
CA VAL A 26 -4.17 16.96 -7.10
C VAL A 26 -4.40 16.10 -5.85
N LEU A 27 -5.12 16.61 -4.85
CA LEU A 27 -5.39 15.86 -3.62
C LEU A 27 -6.19 14.57 -3.89
N ALA A 28 -7.17 14.62 -4.79
CA ALA A 28 -7.95 13.45 -5.19
C ALA A 28 -7.06 12.37 -5.83
N SER A 29 -6.12 12.76 -6.69
CA SER A 29 -5.16 11.83 -7.31
C SER A 29 -4.25 11.17 -6.27
N TYR A 30 -3.68 11.95 -5.34
CA TYR A 30 -2.87 11.40 -4.25
C TYR A 30 -3.69 10.47 -3.33
N ALA A 31 -4.95 10.81 -3.04
CA ALA A 31 -5.84 9.95 -2.26
C ALA A 31 -6.16 8.63 -2.98
N ALA A 32 -6.34 8.66 -4.31
CA ALA A 32 -6.53 7.45 -5.11
C ALA A 32 -5.26 6.58 -5.10
N PHE A 33 -4.08 7.18 -5.24
CA PHE A 33 -2.81 6.46 -5.16
C PHE A 33 -2.57 5.84 -3.78
N ALA A 34 -2.83 6.60 -2.71
CA ALA A 34 -2.71 6.10 -1.35
C ALA A 34 -3.58 4.85 -1.11
N LYS A 35 -4.80 4.82 -1.66
CA LYS A 35 -5.68 3.63 -1.59
C LYS A 35 -5.09 2.42 -2.32
N LEU A 36 -4.44 2.62 -3.47
CA LEU A 36 -3.79 1.54 -4.21
C LEU A 36 -2.59 0.99 -3.43
N VAL A 37 -1.77 1.87 -2.88
CA VAL A 37 -0.62 1.49 -2.04
C VAL A 37 -1.08 0.78 -0.77
N ASP A 38 -2.12 1.29 -0.09
CA ASP A 38 -2.69 0.64 1.10
C ASP A 38 -3.19 -0.77 0.79
N ALA A 39 -3.84 -0.96 -0.35
CA ALA A 39 -4.32 -2.28 -0.78
C ALA A 39 -3.16 -3.24 -1.11
N ASP A 40 -2.12 -2.77 -1.80
CA ASP A 40 -0.93 -3.59 -2.07
C ASP A 40 -0.22 -3.97 -0.77
N LEU A 41 -0.02 -3.00 0.13
CA LEU A 41 0.61 -3.22 1.42
C LEU A 41 -0.12 -4.28 2.25
N ALA A 42 -1.47 -4.26 2.26
CA ALA A 42 -2.25 -5.29 2.94
C ALA A 42 -1.98 -6.70 2.39
N ASN A 43 -1.85 -6.85 1.07
CA ASN A 43 -1.49 -8.12 0.45
C ASN A 43 -0.06 -8.55 0.86
N ARG A 44 0.91 -7.63 0.81
CA ARG A 44 2.30 -7.93 1.22
C ARG A 44 2.39 -8.33 2.69
N VAL A 45 1.60 -7.72 3.57
CA VAL A 45 1.50 -8.12 4.98
C VAL A 45 0.93 -9.54 5.11
N HIS A 46 -0.08 -9.89 4.32
CA HIS A 46 -0.61 -11.25 4.31
C HIS A 46 0.42 -12.27 3.83
N ASP A 47 1.14 -11.99 2.74
CA ASP A 47 2.24 -12.83 2.25
C ASP A 47 3.33 -13.01 3.32
N ALA A 48 3.73 -11.92 3.98
CA ALA A 48 4.68 -11.99 5.09
C ALA A 48 4.18 -12.88 6.24
N ARG A 49 2.88 -12.80 6.58
CA ARG A 49 2.26 -13.66 7.59
C ARG A 49 2.24 -15.12 7.17
N SER A 50 1.95 -15.43 5.91
CA SER A 50 1.94 -16.81 5.38
C SER A 50 3.34 -17.41 5.32
N MET A 51 4.37 -16.58 5.13
CA MET A 51 5.79 -16.96 5.21
C MET A 51 6.30 -17.14 6.65
N GLY A 52 5.46 -16.92 7.67
CA GLY A 52 5.79 -17.19 9.07
C GLY A 52 6.28 -15.98 9.88
N LEU A 53 6.30 -14.76 9.32
CA LEU A 53 6.63 -13.59 10.12
C LEU A 53 5.55 -13.36 11.17
N THR A 54 5.98 -13.02 12.38
CA THR A 54 5.06 -12.71 13.49
C THR A 54 4.48 -11.30 13.33
N TRP A 55 3.32 -11.06 13.95
CA TRP A 55 2.72 -9.72 14.01
C TRP A 55 3.63 -8.67 14.67
N GLN A 56 4.54 -9.09 15.56
CA GLN A 56 5.52 -8.20 16.15
C GLN A 56 6.52 -7.74 15.08
N GLN A 57 7.16 -8.68 14.36
CA GLN A 57 8.12 -8.35 13.31
C GLN A 57 7.51 -7.48 12.20
N ILE A 58 6.27 -7.76 11.82
CA ILE A 58 5.55 -6.93 10.83
C ILE A 58 5.29 -5.54 11.40
N GLY A 59 4.87 -5.42 12.66
CA GLY A 59 4.74 -4.13 13.33
C GLY A 59 6.04 -3.35 13.31
N ASP A 60 7.15 -3.98 13.71
CA ASP A 60 8.48 -3.35 13.77
C ASP A 60 8.92 -2.83 12.38
N ILE A 61 8.70 -3.60 11.31
CA ILE A 61 9.01 -3.17 9.93
C ILE A 61 8.15 -1.97 9.50
N LEU A 62 6.88 -1.94 9.88
CA LEU A 62 5.93 -0.88 9.50
C LEU A 62 5.96 0.34 10.44
N GLY A 63 6.78 0.31 11.49
CA GLY A 63 6.76 1.35 12.52
C GLY A 63 5.46 1.37 13.34
N LEU A 64 4.79 0.23 13.46
CA LEU A 64 3.55 0.03 14.20
C LEU A 64 3.78 -0.84 15.44
N THR A 65 2.90 -0.72 16.43
CA THR A 65 2.84 -1.73 17.49
C THR A 65 2.28 -3.04 16.92
N ARG A 66 2.62 -4.17 17.54
CA ARG A 66 2.04 -5.49 17.22
C ARG A 66 0.51 -5.45 17.16
N GLN A 67 -0.13 -4.82 18.15
CA GLN A 67 -1.59 -4.74 18.22
C GLN A 67 -2.15 -3.91 17.07
N ALA A 68 -1.53 -2.78 16.73
CA ALA A 68 -1.95 -1.96 15.59
C ALA A 68 -1.81 -2.72 14.27
N ALA A 69 -0.71 -3.45 14.07
CA ALA A 69 -0.52 -4.29 12.88
C ALA A 69 -1.58 -5.41 12.80
N HIS A 70 -1.81 -6.13 13.90
CA HIS A 70 -2.84 -7.17 13.96
C HIS A 70 -4.23 -6.60 13.64
N THR A 71 -4.65 -5.54 14.33
CA THR A 71 -5.97 -4.93 14.13
C THR A 71 -6.16 -4.44 12.69
N ARG A 72 -5.13 -3.84 12.09
CA ARG A 72 -5.21 -3.29 10.73
C ARG A 72 -5.28 -4.38 9.66
N TYR A 73 -4.50 -5.45 9.81
CA TYR A 73 -4.25 -6.38 8.70
C TYR A 73 -4.79 -7.81 8.90
N ALA A 74 -5.18 -8.22 10.11
CA ALA A 74 -5.61 -9.60 10.36
C ALA A 74 -6.95 -9.98 9.69
N HIS A 75 -7.79 -9.00 9.36
CA HIS A 75 -9.10 -9.21 8.74
C HIS A 75 -9.19 -8.68 7.30
N SER A 76 -8.08 -8.17 6.75
CA SER A 76 -8.05 -7.74 5.36
C SER A 76 -7.97 -9.00 4.48
N THR A 77 -9.07 -9.38 3.84
CA THR A 77 -9.08 -10.49 2.88
C THR A 77 -8.15 -10.16 1.72
N PRO A 78 -7.14 -11.00 1.42
CA PRO A 78 -6.34 -10.84 0.21
C PRO A 78 -7.25 -10.91 -1.01
N ARG A 79 -6.92 -10.16 -2.07
CA ARG A 79 -7.65 -10.29 -3.34
C ARG A 79 -7.58 -11.75 -3.80
N GLU A 80 -8.73 -12.41 -3.96
CA GLU A 80 -8.81 -13.74 -4.57
C GLU A 80 -8.14 -13.66 -5.95
N GLN A 81 -6.95 -14.26 -6.07
CA GLN A 81 -6.23 -14.35 -7.33
C GLN A 81 -6.97 -15.37 -8.20
N SER A 82 -7.77 -14.91 -9.15
CA SER A 82 -8.26 -15.71 -10.30
C SER A 82 -7.26 -15.65 -11.45
#